data_AF-A0A3M1MEB0-F1
#
_entry.id   AF-A0A3M1MEB0-F1
#
_cell.length_a   1.000
_cell.length_b   1.000
_cell.length_c   1.000
_cell.angle_alpha   90.00
_cell.angle_beta   90.00
_cell.angle_gamma   90.00
#
_symmetry.space_group_name_H-M   'P 1'
#
loop_
_entity.id
_entity.type
_entity.pdbx_description
1 polymer ?
#
loop_
_entity_poly.entity_id
_entity_poly.type
_entity_poly.pdbx_seq_one_letter_code
_entity_poly.pdbx_strand_id
1 'polypeptide(L)'
;MVTDVSVLVRRIAEVGQAHPSLPNLRAVEPFAHYFGADGYLQRTHLDARDGAGTRREILTRFLLLNAVLDQGPDIIGLRQMLIEVTSHLYRREVRFLHKPVAFFQEIGLSIDHILAAHESVRQVRAEIWARENQSNASRYNLFMDNSRQVLGYAVFRWGVPLALPYLLQKDALKRNPGEEPSPTLLLDYLEDFDSAEQMAVAVKSHERYGLGKAIGNKAAHLFAKWLVSGFALTRRGDTAWGRLSYEVPYDSNAGRVLWRTGYLLHWATEKTYQRKTVLQPGRGKGGTTYLRVTNIRGMGAERPINAHLQAIYREICLEHLKTHRKAPQKVEIQRIQHAYLAESDFSVADFDDGLIYVGTRFCLNHAQPRCEVCPLRNMCAGYNDNTSLITEYRT
;
A
#
# COMPACT_ATOMS: atom_id res chain seq x y z
N MET A 1 25.36 19.09 6.59
CA MET A 1 24.52 20.24 6.14
C MET A 1 23.07 19.96 6.56
N VAL A 2 22.27 20.94 7.00
CA VAL A 2 20.83 20.68 7.21
C VAL A 2 20.17 20.58 5.83
N THR A 3 19.90 19.35 5.38
CA THR A 3 19.13 19.12 4.14
C THR A 3 17.81 19.88 4.21
N ASP A 4 17.53 20.73 3.23
CA ASP A 4 16.21 21.35 3.08
C ASP A 4 15.17 20.24 2.85
N VAL A 5 14.26 20.07 3.81
CA VAL A 5 13.25 19.02 3.79
C VAL A 5 12.32 19.16 2.59
N SER A 6 12.02 20.39 2.16
CA SER A 6 11.16 20.63 0.99
C SER A 6 11.78 20.06 -0.28
N VAL A 7 13.07 20.33 -0.50
CA VAL A 7 13.82 19.80 -1.64
C VAL A 7 13.88 18.27 -1.57
N LEU A 8 14.08 17.70 -0.38
CA LEU A 8 14.14 16.24 -0.21
C LEU A 8 12.80 15.58 -0.55
N VAL A 9 11.69 16.13 -0.07
CA VAL A 9 10.34 15.62 -0.35
C VAL A 9 10.05 15.66 -1.85
N ARG A 10 10.33 16.79 -2.51
CA ARG A 10 10.17 16.94 -3.96
C ARG A 10 11.03 15.95 -4.73
N ARG A 11 12.30 15.80 -4.35
CA ARG A 11 13.22 14.87 -5.03
C ARG A 11 12.79 13.41 -4.89
N ILE A 12 12.26 13.01 -3.74
CA ILE A 12 11.68 11.68 -3.55
C ILE A 12 10.46 11.51 -4.48
N ALA A 13 9.57 12.49 -4.52
CA ALA A 13 8.38 12.42 -5.36
C ALA A 13 8.69 12.38 -6.87
N GLU A 14 9.67 13.16 -7.34
CA GLU A 14 10.20 13.09 -8.72
C GLU A 14 10.64 11.67 -9.08
N VAL A 15 11.37 11.01 -8.17
CA VAL A 15 11.82 9.63 -8.39
C VAL A 15 10.63 8.69 -8.51
N GLY A 16 9.60 8.87 -7.69
CA GLY A 16 8.41 8.01 -7.74
C GLY A 16 7.52 8.23 -8.95
N GLN A 17 7.34 9.48 -9.37
CA GLN A 17 6.60 9.80 -10.61
C GLN A 17 7.22 9.09 -11.82
N ALA A 18 8.56 9.01 -11.87
CA ALA A 18 9.28 8.30 -12.92
C ALA A 18 9.26 6.76 -12.76
N HIS A 19 8.93 6.23 -11.57
CA HIS A 19 8.98 4.80 -11.26
C HIS A 19 7.76 4.34 -10.43
N PRO A 20 6.54 4.42 -10.99
CA PRO A 20 5.33 4.07 -10.27
C PRO A 20 5.29 2.57 -9.91
N SER A 21 4.90 2.26 -8.67
CA SER A 21 4.77 0.89 -8.16
C SER A 21 3.33 0.40 -8.25
N LEU A 22 2.93 -0.01 -9.46
CA LEU A 22 1.59 -0.52 -9.74
C LEU A 22 1.58 -2.03 -9.96
N PRO A 23 0.52 -2.75 -9.55
CA PRO A 23 0.31 -4.13 -9.99
C PRO A 23 0.01 -4.16 -11.50
N ASN A 24 0.52 -5.17 -12.19
CA ASN A 24 0.29 -5.33 -13.64
C ASN A 24 -1.10 -5.94 -13.90
N LEU A 25 -2.14 -5.11 -13.84
CA LEU A 25 -3.52 -5.55 -14.06
C LEU A 25 -3.76 -6.09 -15.48
N ARG A 26 -3.03 -5.60 -16.49
CA ARG A 26 -3.13 -6.07 -17.88
C ARG A 26 -2.71 -7.54 -18.03
N ALA A 27 -1.80 -8.01 -17.18
CA ALA A 27 -1.35 -9.41 -17.19
C ALA A 27 -2.39 -10.39 -16.61
N VAL A 28 -3.42 -9.89 -15.94
CA VAL A 28 -4.55 -10.71 -15.49
C VAL A 28 -5.45 -10.96 -16.70
N GLU A 29 -5.49 -12.20 -17.19
CA GLU A 29 -6.18 -12.57 -18.43
C GLU A 29 -7.59 -12.00 -18.57
N PRO A 30 -8.50 -12.12 -17.57
CA PRO A 30 -9.85 -11.56 -17.70
C PRO A 30 -9.87 -10.04 -17.83
N PHE A 31 -8.81 -9.31 -17.47
CA PHE A 31 -8.75 -7.85 -17.58
C PHE A 31 -8.07 -7.36 -18.84
N ALA A 32 -7.48 -8.24 -19.66
CA ALA A 32 -6.68 -7.83 -20.82
C ALA A 32 -7.46 -6.88 -21.75
N HIS A 33 -8.75 -7.14 -21.93
CA HIS A 33 -9.66 -6.35 -22.76
C HIS A 33 -10.15 -5.03 -22.13
N TYR A 34 -9.73 -4.72 -20.90
CA TYR A 34 -9.94 -3.40 -20.27
C TYR A 34 -8.86 -2.39 -20.66
N PHE A 35 -7.77 -2.85 -21.29
CA PHE A 35 -6.62 -2.04 -21.68
C PHE A 35 -6.59 -1.85 -23.20
N GLY A 36 -6.13 -0.68 -23.62
CA GLY A 36 -5.90 -0.37 -25.03
C GLY A 36 -4.67 -1.08 -25.58
N ALA A 37 -4.46 -0.96 -26.90
CA ALA A 37 -3.26 -1.47 -27.57
C ALA A 37 -1.97 -0.80 -27.04
N ASP A 38 -2.09 0.47 -26.64
CA ASP A 38 -1.07 1.28 -25.97
C ASP A 38 -0.72 0.79 -24.56
N GLY A 39 -1.50 -0.16 -24.02
CA GLY A 39 -1.33 -0.72 -22.68
C GLY A 39 -1.92 0.12 -21.55
N TYR A 40 -2.58 1.23 -21.87
CA TYR A 40 -3.25 2.07 -20.87
C TYR A 40 -4.67 1.59 -20.59
N LEU A 41 -5.12 1.80 -19.36
CA LEU A 41 -6.49 1.46 -18.94
C LEU A 41 -7.50 2.32 -19.71
N GLN A 42 -8.49 1.70 -20.34
CA GLN A 42 -9.53 2.40 -21.11
C GLN A 42 -10.55 3.07 -20.19
N ARG A 43 -10.21 4.25 -19.68
CA ARG A 43 -11.00 4.98 -18.66
C ARG A 43 -12.45 5.23 -19.05
N THR A 44 -12.73 5.49 -20.33
CA THR A 44 -14.07 5.75 -20.86
C THR A 44 -15.00 4.53 -20.81
N HIS A 45 -14.46 3.31 -20.67
CA HIS A 45 -15.23 2.08 -20.64
C HIS A 45 -15.31 1.45 -19.24
N LEU A 46 -14.79 2.11 -18.19
CA LEU A 46 -14.75 1.55 -16.84
C LEU A 46 -16.15 1.25 -16.27
N ASP A 47 -17.15 2.03 -16.66
CA ASP A 47 -18.53 1.87 -16.19
C ASP A 47 -19.35 0.92 -17.07
N ALA A 48 -18.75 0.32 -18.10
CA ALA A 48 -19.37 -0.76 -18.86
C ALA A 48 -19.56 -2.01 -17.98
N ARG A 49 -20.70 -2.68 -18.14
CA ARG A 49 -21.00 -3.96 -17.49
C ARG A 49 -20.03 -5.04 -17.95
N ASP A 50 -19.55 -5.83 -17.01
CA ASP A 50 -18.89 -7.11 -17.20
C ASP A 50 -19.50 -8.10 -16.20
N GLY A 51 -20.38 -8.97 -16.71
CA GLY A 51 -21.22 -9.84 -15.90
C GLY A 51 -22.02 -9.08 -14.83
N ALA A 52 -21.84 -9.46 -13.57
CA ALA A 52 -22.58 -8.91 -12.43
C ALA A 52 -22.09 -7.53 -11.95
N GLY A 53 -20.96 -7.03 -12.44
CA GLY A 53 -20.38 -5.74 -12.02
C GLY A 53 -20.04 -4.84 -13.21
N THR A 54 -19.49 -3.67 -12.93
CA THR A 54 -18.77 -2.88 -13.97
C THR A 54 -17.29 -3.25 -13.98
N ARG A 55 -16.56 -2.93 -15.06
CA ARG A 55 -15.10 -3.12 -15.11
C ARG A 55 -14.39 -2.43 -13.94
N ARG A 56 -14.86 -1.23 -13.58
CA ARG A 56 -14.39 -0.46 -12.41
C ARG A 56 -14.55 -1.22 -11.11
N GLU A 57 -15.72 -1.83 -10.88
CA GLU A 57 -16.01 -2.65 -9.70
C GLU A 57 -15.10 -3.88 -9.65
N ILE A 58 -14.95 -4.59 -10.77
CA ILE A 58 -14.13 -5.81 -10.85
C ILE A 58 -12.65 -5.50 -10.56
N LEU A 59 -12.11 -4.43 -11.12
CA LEU A 59 -10.75 -3.96 -10.83
C LEU A 59 -10.60 -3.54 -9.37
N THR A 60 -11.61 -2.88 -8.80
CA THR A 60 -11.62 -2.46 -7.39
C THR A 60 -11.56 -3.67 -6.45
N ARG A 61 -12.37 -4.71 -6.71
CA ARG A 61 -12.34 -5.98 -5.95
C ARG A 61 -10.98 -6.66 -6.05
N PHE A 62 -10.38 -6.69 -7.24
CA PHE A 62 -9.04 -7.25 -7.43
C PHE A 62 -7.97 -6.47 -6.68
N LEU A 63 -8.00 -5.14 -6.72
CA LEU A 63 -7.03 -4.29 -6.01
C LEU A 63 -7.14 -4.43 -4.50
N LEU A 64 -8.36 -4.61 -3.96
CA LEU A 64 -8.54 -4.88 -2.53
C LEU A 64 -7.92 -6.22 -2.13
N LEU A 65 -8.17 -7.28 -2.90
CA LEU A 65 -7.53 -8.58 -2.71
C LEU A 65 -6.00 -8.46 -2.82
N ASN A 66 -5.51 -7.78 -3.85
CA ASN A 66 -4.08 -7.56 -4.06
C ASN A 66 -3.45 -6.83 -2.87
N ALA A 67 -4.08 -5.79 -2.35
CA ALA A 67 -3.56 -5.04 -1.20
C ALA A 67 -3.46 -5.92 0.05
N VAL A 68 -4.42 -6.83 0.26
CA VAL A 68 -4.36 -7.83 1.33
C VAL A 68 -3.18 -8.78 1.15
N LEU A 69 -2.92 -9.24 -0.08
CA LEU A 69 -1.83 -10.18 -0.35
C LEU A 69 -0.44 -9.51 -0.35
N ASP A 70 -0.34 -8.23 -0.77
CA ASP A 70 0.87 -7.39 -0.89
C ASP A 70 1.47 -6.94 0.47
N GLN A 71 1.34 -7.83 1.46
CA GLN A 71 1.86 -7.72 2.81
C GLN A 71 2.91 -8.81 3.11
N GLY A 72 3.11 -9.78 2.22
CA GLY A 72 4.09 -10.84 2.39
C GLY A 72 5.52 -10.45 1.99
N PRO A 73 6.47 -11.39 2.13
CA PRO A 73 7.91 -11.11 2.10
C PRO A 73 8.49 -10.84 0.71
N ASP A 74 7.76 -11.14 -0.36
CA ASP A 74 8.18 -10.94 -1.74
C ASP A 74 7.00 -10.47 -2.62
N ILE A 75 6.88 -9.16 -2.76
CA ILE A 75 5.79 -8.49 -3.48
C ILE A 75 5.71 -8.96 -4.94
N ILE A 76 6.86 -9.19 -5.59
CA ILE A 76 6.90 -9.62 -6.99
C ILE A 76 6.30 -11.02 -7.12
N GLY A 77 6.74 -11.95 -6.28
CA GLY A 77 6.23 -13.32 -6.28
C GLY A 77 4.75 -13.39 -5.91
N LEU A 78 4.30 -12.60 -4.93
CA LEU A 78 2.88 -12.51 -4.56
C LEU A 78 1.99 -12.04 -5.71
N ARG A 79 2.42 -10.99 -6.43
CA ARG A 79 1.68 -10.47 -7.58
C ARG A 79 1.64 -11.49 -8.73
N GLN A 80 2.74 -12.19 -8.99
CA GLN A 80 2.79 -13.29 -9.97
C GLN A 80 1.81 -14.41 -9.60
N MET A 81 1.85 -14.88 -8.35
CA MET A 81 0.94 -15.91 -7.86
C MET A 81 -0.53 -15.48 -7.96
N LEU A 82 -0.86 -14.24 -7.58
CA LEU A 82 -2.23 -13.71 -7.69
C LEU A 82 -2.72 -13.67 -9.14
N ILE A 83 -1.88 -13.21 -10.08
CA ILE A 83 -2.21 -13.18 -11.51
C ILE A 83 -2.47 -14.60 -12.04
N GLU A 84 -1.59 -15.54 -11.71
CA GLU A 84 -1.66 -16.94 -12.16
C GLU A 84 -2.93 -17.62 -11.63
N VAL A 85 -3.17 -17.55 -10.32
CA VAL A 85 -4.36 -18.13 -9.67
C VAL A 85 -5.63 -17.50 -10.22
N THR A 86 -5.68 -16.17 -10.35
CA THR A 86 -6.87 -15.47 -10.88
C THR A 86 -7.18 -15.91 -12.30
N SER A 87 -6.18 -15.91 -13.18
CA SER A 87 -6.36 -16.29 -14.58
C SER A 87 -6.77 -17.76 -14.70
N HIS A 88 -6.15 -18.65 -13.91
CA HIS A 88 -6.52 -20.06 -13.89
C HIS A 88 -7.98 -20.27 -13.46
N LEU A 89 -8.38 -19.69 -12.33
CA LEU A 89 -9.75 -19.83 -11.82
C LEU A 89 -10.79 -19.32 -12.83
N TYR A 90 -10.49 -18.25 -13.56
CA TYR A 90 -11.38 -17.74 -14.61
C TYR A 90 -11.50 -18.67 -15.81
N ARG A 91 -10.42 -19.33 -16.25
CA ARG A 91 -10.48 -20.36 -17.30
C ARG A 91 -11.31 -21.58 -16.88
N ARG A 92 -11.40 -21.83 -15.58
CA ARG A 92 -12.25 -22.87 -14.97
C ARG A 92 -13.64 -22.37 -14.61
N GLU A 93 -14.02 -21.19 -15.10
CA GLU A 93 -15.32 -20.54 -14.86
C GLU A 93 -15.60 -20.14 -13.41
N VAL A 94 -14.60 -20.20 -12.53
CA VAL A 94 -14.67 -19.67 -11.16
C VAL A 94 -14.41 -18.16 -11.20
N ARG A 95 -15.41 -17.41 -11.64
CA ARG A 95 -15.35 -15.94 -11.78
C ARG A 95 -15.54 -15.22 -10.45
N PHE A 96 -14.65 -15.49 -9.48
CA PHE A 96 -14.85 -15.08 -8.09
C PHE A 96 -14.91 -13.56 -7.86
N LEU A 97 -14.34 -12.72 -8.73
CA LEU A 97 -14.52 -11.27 -8.57
C LEU A 97 -15.93 -10.81 -9.01
N HIS A 98 -16.59 -11.55 -9.90
CA HIS A 98 -17.96 -11.30 -10.33
C HIS A 98 -18.96 -11.90 -9.32
N LYS A 99 -18.69 -13.12 -8.87
CA LYS A 99 -19.48 -13.87 -7.89
C LYS A 99 -18.58 -14.35 -6.75
N PRO A 100 -18.38 -13.55 -5.69
CA PRO A 100 -17.44 -13.88 -4.61
C PRO A 100 -17.68 -15.22 -3.92
N VAL A 101 -18.94 -15.65 -3.79
CA VAL A 101 -19.29 -16.95 -3.23
C VAL A 101 -18.70 -18.13 -4.02
N ALA A 102 -18.42 -17.97 -5.32
CA ALA A 102 -17.85 -19.02 -6.16
C ALA A 102 -16.47 -19.48 -5.66
N PHE A 103 -15.66 -18.58 -5.07
CA PHE A 103 -14.38 -18.96 -4.47
C PHE A 103 -14.56 -19.98 -3.34
N PHE A 104 -15.59 -19.79 -2.51
CA PHE A 104 -15.87 -20.68 -1.37
C PHE A 104 -16.55 -21.98 -1.80
N GLN A 105 -17.42 -21.92 -2.82
CA GLN A 105 -18.03 -23.11 -3.41
C GLN A 105 -16.96 -24.03 -4.02
N GLU A 106 -15.95 -23.43 -4.66
CA GLU A 106 -14.85 -24.13 -5.32
C GLU A 106 -13.54 -24.04 -4.50
N ILE A 107 -13.63 -24.10 -3.17
CA ILE A 107 -12.48 -23.86 -2.30
C ILE A 107 -11.37 -24.91 -2.48
N GLY A 108 -11.72 -26.15 -2.77
CA GLY A 108 -10.76 -27.22 -3.07
C GLY A 108 -9.90 -26.87 -4.29
N LEU A 109 -10.56 -26.54 -5.40
CA LEU A 109 -9.90 -26.09 -6.63
C LEU A 109 -9.05 -24.84 -6.39
N SER A 110 -9.57 -23.87 -5.63
CA SER A 110 -8.86 -22.64 -5.30
C SER A 110 -7.58 -22.91 -4.49
N ILE A 111 -7.65 -23.80 -3.50
CA ILE A 111 -6.51 -24.19 -2.67
C ILE A 111 -5.43 -24.91 -3.51
N ASP A 112 -5.83 -25.87 -4.33
CA ASP A 112 -4.91 -26.64 -5.16
C ASP A 112 -4.12 -25.73 -6.13
N HIS A 113 -4.79 -24.73 -6.72
CA HIS A 113 -4.11 -23.77 -7.58
C HIS A 113 -3.26 -22.76 -6.83
N ILE A 114 -3.65 -22.34 -5.63
CA ILE A 114 -2.78 -21.51 -4.78
C ILE A 114 -1.49 -22.27 -4.45
N LEU A 115 -1.57 -23.56 -4.13
CA LEU A 115 -0.39 -24.40 -3.89
C LEU A 115 0.49 -24.55 -5.14
N ALA A 116 -0.12 -24.86 -6.28
CA ALA A 116 0.61 -25.04 -7.54
C ALA A 116 1.32 -23.75 -7.97
N ALA A 117 0.63 -22.61 -7.94
CA ALA A 117 1.21 -21.31 -8.28
C ALA A 117 2.29 -20.89 -7.27
N HIS A 118 2.11 -21.16 -5.98
CA HIS A 118 3.15 -20.94 -4.97
C HIS A 118 4.44 -21.68 -5.33
N GLU A 119 4.35 -22.96 -5.68
CA GLU A 119 5.53 -23.77 -6.02
C GLU A 119 6.18 -23.32 -7.33
N SER A 120 5.38 -23.00 -8.35
CA SER A 120 5.85 -22.43 -9.62
C SER A 120 6.65 -21.14 -9.40
N VAL A 121 6.11 -20.18 -8.64
CA VAL A 121 6.81 -18.93 -8.32
C VAL A 121 8.07 -19.18 -7.48
N ARG A 122 8.01 -20.11 -6.53
CA ARG A 122 9.15 -20.48 -5.69
C ARG A 122 10.34 -20.98 -6.51
N GLN A 123 10.10 -21.83 -7.52
CA GLN A 123 11.14 -22.35 -8.40
C GLN A 123 11.92 -21.24 -9.11
N VAL A 124 11.25 -20.13 -9.44
CA VAL A 124 11.86 -19.00 -10.15
C VAL A 124 12.49 -17.98 -9.19
N ARG A 125 11.84 -17.72 -8.05
CA ARG A 125 12.15 -16.55 -7.21
C ARG A 125 12.93 -16.84 -5.94
N ALA A 126 12.94 -18.07 -5.43
CA ALA A 126 13.54 -18.36 -4.12
C ALA A 126 15.04 -17.98 -4.03
N GLU A 127 15.83 -18.30 -5.06
CA GLU A 127 17.26 -17.97 -5.11
C GLU A 127 17.53 -16.47 -5.29
N ILE A 128 16.71 -15.80 -6.09
CA ILE A 128 16.79 -14.34 -6.29
C ILE A 128 16.54 -13.64 -4.95
N TRP A 129 15.43 -13.98 -4.31
CA TRP A 129 15.04 -13.43 -3.01
C TRP A 129 16.10 -13.72 -1.93
N ALA A 130 16.65 -14.93 -1.89
CA ALA A 130 17.66 -15.32 -0.90
C ALA A 130 18.94 -14.47 -1.02
N ARG A 131 19.42 -14.27 -2.24
CA ARG A 131 20.59 -13.43 -2.54
C ARG A 131 20.36 -11.96 -2.21
N GLU A 132 19.22 -11.40 -2.59
CA GLU A 132 18.87 -9.99 -2.30
C GLU A 132 18.74 -9.71 -0.79
N ASN A 133 18.30 -10.71 -0.01
CA ASN A 133 18.03 -10.56 1.43
C ASN A 133 19.13 -11.15 2.34
N GLN A 134 20.22 -11.68 1.77
CA GLN A 134 21.25 -12.43 2.50
C GLN A 134 20.62 -13.52 3.41
N SER A 135 19.79 -14.36 2.80
CA SER A 135 18.99 -15.43 3.42
C SER A 135 19.23 -16.76 2.68
N ASN A 136 18.43 -17.78 3.00
CA ASN A 136 18.47 -19.10 2.35
C ASN A 136 17.16 -19.34 1.58
N ALA A 137 17.25 -19.83 0.34
CA ALA A 137 16.12 -20.10 -0.55
C ALA A 137 15.07 -21.05 0.05
N SER A 138 15.48 -21.99 0.93
CA SER A 138 14.56 -22.88 1.64
C SER A 138 13.56 -22.17 2.55
N ARG A 139 13.87 -20.92 2.97
CA ARG A 139 12.98 -20.08 3.79
C ARG A 139 11.97 -19.28 2.96
N TYR A 140 12.07 -19.33 1.63
CA TYR A 140 11.13 -18.65 0.76
C TYR A 140 9.73 -19.27 0.90
N ASN A 141 8.77 -18.42 1.26
CA ASN A 141 7.37 -18.78 1.41
C ASN A 141 6.51 -17.55 1.09
N LEU A 142 5.53 -17.69 0.20
CA LEU A 142 4.61 -16.59 -0.11
C LEU A 142 3.42 -16.54 0.85
N PHE A 143 3.18 -17.61 1.62
CA PHE A 143 2.16 -17.58 2.66
C PHE A 143 2.62 -16.72 3.83
N MET A 144 1.81 -15.71 4.17
CA MET A 144 2.08 -14.79 5.27
C MET A 144 2.13 -15.51 6.63
N ASP A 145 2.76 -14.85 7.61
CA ASP A 145 2.85 -15.29 9.01
C ASP A 145 3.59 -16.64 9.19
N ASN A 146 4.44 -17.02 8.23
CA ASN A 146 5.05 -18.36 8.16
C ASN A 146 4.02 -19.49 8.22
N SER A 147 2.78 -19.21 7.83
CA SER A 147 1.77 -20.23 7.62
C SER A 147 2.33 -21.24 6.62
N ARG A 148 2.35 -22.52 7.00
CA ARG A 148 2.55 -23.63 6.07
C ARG A 148 1.20 -24.21 5.63
N GLN A 149 0.10 -23.64 6.14
CA GLN A 149 -1.26 -24.13 5.95
C GLN A 149 -1.99 -23.26 4.93
N VAL A 150 -2.13 -23.77 3.71
CA VAL A 150 -2.83 -23.08 2.62
C VAL A 150 -4.30 -22.81 2.94
N LEU A 151 -5.00 -23.69 3.66
CA LEU A 151 -6.40 -23.47 4.01
C LEU A 151 -6.60 -22.16 4.80
N GLY A 152 -5.77 -21.94 5.82
CA GLY A 152 -5.81 -20.72 6.61
C GLY A 152 -5.48 -19.49 5.76
N TYR A 153 -4.49 -19.60 4.87
CA TYR A 153 -4.14 -18.53 3.94
C TYR A 153 -5.28 -18.22 2.94
N ALA A 154 -5.91 -19.24 2.34
CA ALA A 154 -7.01 -19.09 1.41
C ALA A 154 -8.24 -18.47 2.10
N VAL A 155 -8.69 -19.01 3.22
CA VAL A 155 -9.87 -18.46 3.92
C VAL A 155 -9.60 -17.03 4.42
N PHE A 156 -8.43 -16.79 5.02
CA PHE A 156 -8.18 -15.54 5.71
C PHE A 156 -7.67 -14.42 4.78
N ARG A 157 -6.76 -14.72 3.86
CA ARG A 157 -6.13 -13.71 2.99
C ARG A 157 -6.83 -13.54 1.65
N TRP A 158 -7.49 -14.58 1.15
CA TRP A 158 -8.32 -14.49 -0.07
C TRP A 158 -9.81 -14.35 0.27
N GLY A 159 -10.31 -15.19 1.17
CA GLY A 159 -11.73 -15.24 1.50
C GLY A 159 -12.24 -13.95 2.14
N VAL A 160 -11.52 -13.38 3.12
CA VAL A 160 -11.98 -12.15 3.82
C VAL A 160 -12.20 -10.95 2.87
N PRO A 161 -11.27 -10.54 1.99
CA PRO A 161 -11.53 -9.46 1.04
C PRO A 161 -12.64 -9.80 0.02
N LEU A 162 -12.90 -11.07 -0.28
CA LEU A 162 -14.02 -11.49 -1.13
C LEU A 162 -15.36 -11.54 -0.38
N ALA A 163 -15.33 -11.78 0.94
CA ALA A 163 -16.50 -11.79 1.78
C ALA A 163 -17.12 -10.40 1.93
N LEU A 164 -16.32 -9.32 1.85
CA LEU A 164 -16.84 -7.95 1.90
C LEU A 164 -17.85 -7.64 0.79
N PRO A 165 -17.52 -7.71 -0.52
CA PRO A 165 -18.50 -7.47 -1.58
C PRO A 165 -19.66 -8.46 -1.53
N TYR A 166 -19.44 -9.71 -1.07
CA TYR A 166 -20.53 -10.67 -0.86
C TYR A 166 -21.50 -10.23 0.25
N LEU A 167 -20.98 -9.76 1.38
CA LEU A 167 -21.78 -9.29 2.51
C LEU A 167 -22.58 -8.04 2.13
N LEU A 168 -21.95 -7.10 1.44
CA LEU A 168 -22.63 -5.93 0.88
C LEU A 168 -23.80 -6.37 -0.03
N GLN A 169 -23.58 -7.36 -0.90
CA GLN A 169 -24.62 -7.89 -1.79
C GLN A 169 -25.80 -8.46 -0.99
N LYS A 170 -25.53 -9.23 0.08
CA LYS A 170 -26.58 -9.77 0.94
C LYS A 170 -27.34 -8.70 1.70
N ASP A 171 -26.65 -7.67 2.17
CA ASP A 171 -27.29 -6.57 2.90
C ASP A 171 -28.12 -5.69 1.95
N ALA A 172 -27.70 -5.48 0.70
CA ALA A 172 -28.49 -4.80 -0.32
C ALA A 172 -29.80 -5.55 -0.63
N LEU A 173 -29.73 -6.86 -0.87
CA LEU A 173 -30.91 -7.71 -1.13
C LEU A 173 -31.89 -7.77 0.06
N LYS A 174 -31.39 -7.65 1.29
CA LYS A 174 -32.24 -7.57 2.49
C LYS A 174 -32.98 -6.25 2.60
N ARG A 175 -32.32 -5.14 2.23
CA ARG A 175 -32.92 -3.80 2.27
C ARG A 175 -33.97 -3.63 1.17
N ASN A 176 -33.67 -4.13 -0.04
CA ASN A 176 -34.54 -4.04 -1.20
C ASN A 176 -34.83 -5.43 -1.79
N PRO A 177 -35.72 -6.23 -1.18
CA PRO A 177 -36.06 -7.56 -1.69
C PRO A 177 -36.66 -7.49 -3.11
N GLY A 178 -36.08 -8.26 -4.03
CA GLY A 178 -36.54 -8.33 -5.43
C GLY A 178 -35.82 -7.37 -6.38
N GLU A 179 -35.00 -6.44 -5.87
CA GLU A 179 -34.16 -5.57 -6.71
C GLU A 179 -32.78 -6.19 -6.95
N GLU A 180 -32.26 -6.02 -8.17
CA GLU A 180 -30.87 -6.38 -8.45
C GLU A 180 -29.91 -5.42 -7.73
N PRO A 181 -28.89 -5.93 -7.02
CA PRO A 181 -27.87 -5.09 -6.41
C PRO A 181 -27.12 -4.25 -7.44
N SER A 182 -26.69 -3.06 -7.01
CA SER A 182 -25.83 -2.17 -7.81
C SER A 182 -24.61 -2.91 -8.40
N PRO A 183 -24.26 -2.69 -9.68
CA PRO A 183 -23.04 -3.24 -10.26
C PRO A 183 -21.75 -2.64 -9.70
N THR A 184 -21.85 -1.58 -8.90
CA THR A 184 -20.73 -0.85 -8.30
C THR A 184 -20.76 -0.94 -6.78
N LEU A 185 -21.32 -2.02 -6.23
CA LEU A 185 -21.66 -2.08 -4.81
C LEU A 185 -20.48 -1.85 -3.85
N LEU A 186 -19.29 -2.38 -4.15
CA LEU A 186 -18.10 -2.10 -3.33
C LEU A 186 -17.70 -0.64 -3.50
N LEU A 187 -17.67 -0.11 -4.72
CA LEU A 187 -17.38 1.31 -4.96
C LEU A 187 -18.36 2.24 -4.24
N ASP A 188 -19.66 1.97 -4.30
CA ASP A 188 -20.70 2.76 -3.63
C ASP A 188 -20.46 2.79 -2.12
N TYR A 189 -20.10 1.64 -1.52
CA TYR A 189 -19.72 1.56 -0.11
C TYR A 189 -18.44 2.34 0.21
N LEU A 190 -17.41 2.24 -0.63
CA LEU A 190 -16.14 2.92 -0.40
C LEU A 190 -16.28 4.44 -0.55
N GLU A 191 -17.07 4.92 -1.51
CA GLU A 191 -17.28 6.34 -1.79
C GLU A 191 -18.31 7.02 -0.88
N ASP A 192 -18.97 6.26 0.01
CA ASP A 192 -19.86 6.77 1.06
C ASP A 192 -19.09 7.47 2.20
N PHE A 193 -17.77 7.24 2.29
CA PHE A 193 -16.91 7.92 3.26
C PHE A 193 -16.51 9.33 2.79
N ASP A 194 -16.40 10.27 3.74
CA ASP A 194 -16.09 11.68 3.46
C ASP A 194 -14.74 11.89 2.75
N SER A 195 -13.80 10.94 2.89
CA SER A 195 -12.49 10.99 2.25
C SER A 195 -11.89 9.61 2.03
N ALA A 196 -10.87 9.53 1.16
CA ALA A 196 -10.10 8.31 0.96
C ALA A 196 -9.35 7.85 2.23
N GLU A 197 -8.90 8.77 3.09
CA GLU A 197 -8.29 8.44 4.39
C GLU A 197 -9.29 7.75 5.32
N GLN A 198 -10.50 8.29 5.46
CA GLN A 198 -11.54 7.66 6.26
C GLN A 198 -11.94 6.30 5.69
N MET A 199 -12.04 6.17 4.36
CA MET A 199 -12.25 4.89 3.69
C MET A 199 -11.12 3.90 4.01
N ALA A 200 -9.85 4.30 3.94
CA ALA A 200 -8.72 3.42 4.24
C ALA A 200 -8.75 2.92 5.69
N VAL A 201 -9.14 3.78 6.64
CA VAL A 201 -9.35 3.39 8.03
C VAL A 201 -10.52 2.41 8.13
N ALA A 202 -11.65 2.70 7.50
CA ALA A 202 -12.86 1.87 7.56
C ALA A 202 -12.68 0.48 6.93
N VAL A 203 -11.99 0.37 5.79
CA VAL A 203 -11.64 -0.91 5.15
C VAL A 203 -10.92 -1.84 6.13
N LYS A 204 -10.16 -1.28 7.08
CA LYS A 204 -9.54 -2.08 8.14
C LYS A 204 -10.46 -2.30 9.34
N SER A 205 -11.05 -1.23 9.88
CA SER A 205 -11.57 -1.22 11.26
C SER A 205 -13.08 -1.04 11.37
N HIS A 206 -13.82 -0.91 10.27
CA HIS A 206 -15.28 -0.86 10.33
C HIS A 206 -15.80 -2.14 11.00
N GLU A 207 -16.69 -2.01 11.98
CA GLU A 207 -17.14 -3.12 12.83
C GLU A 207 -17.71 -4.29 12.01
N ARG A 208 -18.60 -3.99 11.06
CA ARG A 208 -19.23 -4.98 10.18
C ARG A 208 -18.44 -5.34 8.92
N TYR A 209 -17.86 -4.35 8.24
CA TYR A 209 -17.31 -4.48 6.89
C TYR A 209 -15.76 -4.44 6.84
N GLY A 210 -15.11 -4.15 7.96
CA GLY A 210 -13.66 -4.06 8.03
C GLY A 210 -13.01 -5.44 7.92
N LEU A 211 -11.87 -5.51 7.22
CA LEU A 211 -11.12 -6.75 7.03
C LEU A 211 -10.25 -7.10 8.26
N GLY A 212 -10.20 -6.24 9.28
CA GLY A 212 -9.60 -6.51 10.58
C GLY A 212 -8.11 -6.86 10.50
N LYS A 213 -7.78 -8.10 10.87
CA LYS A 213 -6.40 -8.63 10.82
C LYS A 213 -5.98 -9.08 9.41
N ALA A 214 -6.92 -9.28 8.48
CA ALA A 214 -6.58 -9.68 7.12
C ALA A 214 -5.85 -8.55 6.38
N ILE A 215 -6.15 -7.29 6.69
CA ILE A 215 -5.47 -6.11 6.13
C ILE A 215 -4.76 -5.28 7.21
N GLY A 216 -3.50 -4.95 7.00
CA GLY A 216 -2.75 -3.99 7.82
C GLY A 216 -3.10 -2.55 7.48
N ASN A 217 -2.75 -1.61 8.37
CA ASN A 217 -2.92 -0.17 8.11
C ASN A 217 -2.24 0.24 6.80
N LYS A 218 -0.97 -0.15 6.61
CA LYS A 218 -0.20 0.12 5.38
C LYS A 218 -0.93 -0.39 4.12
N ALA A 219 -1.44 -1.61 4.16
CA ALA A 219 -2.12 -2.22 3.03
C ALA A 219 -3.44 -1.51 2.69
N ALA A 220 -4.19 -1.05 3.69
CA ALA A 220 -5.41 -0.29 3.44
C ALA A 220 -5.12 1.07 2.76
N HIS A 221 -4.01 1.72 3.11
CA HIS A 221 -3.59 2.98 2.47
C HIS A 221 -2.97 2.72 1.09
N LEU A 222 -2.33 1.57 0.88
CA LEU A 222 -1.89 1.12 -0.44
C LEU A 222 -3.09 0.88 -1.37
N PHE A 223 -4.18 0.30 -0.85
CA PHE A 223 -5.43 0.17 -1.58
C PHE A 223 -5.99 1.55 -1.96
N ALA A 224 -6.04 2.49 -1.02
CA ALA A 224 -6.46 3.88 -1.31
C ALA A 224 -5.60 4.55 -2.38
N LYS A 225 -4.27 4.38 -2.31
CA LYS A 225 -3.33 4.86 -3.33
C LYS A 225 -3.67 4.32 -4.72
N TRP A 226 -3.90 3.01 -4.85
CA TRP A 226 -4.23 2.42 -6.15
C TRP A 226 -5.61 2.86 -6.65
N LEU A 227 -6.59 2.94 -5.76
CA LEU A 227 -7.96 3.36 -6.09
C LEU A 227 -8.00 4.82 -6.57
N VAL A 228 -7.33 5.73 -5.85
CA VAL A 228 -7.38 7.18 -6.10
C VAL A 228 -6.38 7.63 -7.16
N SER A 229 -5.12 7.23 -7.03
CA SER A 229 -4.02 7.82 -7.81
C SER A 229 -3.51 6.87 -8.89
N GLY A 230 -3.27 5.60 -8.54
CA GLY A 230 -2.62 4.63 -9.44
C GLY A 230 -3.47 4.27 -10.66
N PHE A 231 -4.71 3.86 -10.43
CA PHE A 231 -5.67 3.52 -11.48
C PHE A 231 -6.80 4.54 -11.60
N ALA A 232 -6.96 5.42 -10.59
CA ALA A 232 -7.99 6.45 -10.54
C ALA A 232 -9.38 5.91 -10.89
N LEU A 233 -9.77 4.87 -10.13
CA LEU A 233 -11.05 4.19 -10.24
C LEU A 233 -12.15 4.88 -9.46
N THR A 234 -11.84 5.86 -8.61
CA THR A 234 -12.87 6.69 -7.95
C THR A 234 -13.72 7.47 -8.97
N ARG A 235 -14.99 7.68 -8.66
CA ARG A 235 -15.94 8.55 -9.38
C ARG A 235 -16.04 9.93 -8.73
N ARG A 236 -15.52 10.08 -7.51
CA ARG A 236 -15.44 11.34 -6.78
C ARG A 236 -14.38 12.25 -7.42
N GLY A 237 -14.71 13.54 -7.59
CA GLY A 237 -13.82 14.55 -8.18
C GLY A 237 -13.36 15.63 -7.20
N ASP A 238 -13.78 15.56 -5.94
CA ASP A 238 -13.44 16.53 -4.90
C ASP A 238 -12.07 16.27 -4.27
N THR A 239 -11.58 17.26 -3.53
CA THR A 239 -10.25 17.25 -2.89
C THR A 239 -10.09 16.12 -1.86
N ALA A 240 -11.18 15.68 -1.23
CA ALA A 240 -11.18 14.59 -0.26
C ALA A 240 -11.04 13.19 -0.89
N TRP A 241 -11.05 13.12 -2.22
CA TRP A 241 -10.78 11.93 -3.02
C TRP A 241 -9.69 12.18 -4.07
N GLY A 242 -8.88 13.23 -3.87
CA GLY A 242 -7.81 13.64 -4.78
C GLY A 242 -6.41 13.19 -4.37
N ARG A 243 -5.39 13.76 -5.01
CA ARG A 243 -3.98 13.35 -4.91
C ARG A 243 -3.33 13.41 -3.50
N LEU A 244 -3.98 14.05 -2.54
CA LEU A 244 -3.51 14.25 -1.15
C LEU A 244 -4.46 13.64 -0.11
N SER A 245 -5.45 12.86 -0.52
CA SER A 245 -6.60 12.48 0.34
C SER A 245 -6.40 11.26 1.25
N TYR A 246 -5.21 10.68 1.28
CA TYR A 246 -4.86 9.54 2.13
C TYR A 246 -3.45 9.69 2.69
N GLU A 247 -3.16 9.08 3.84
CA GLU A 247 -1.80 9.02 4.38
C GLU A 247 -0.88 8.14 3.52
N VAL A 248 0.42 8.48 3.50
CA VAL A 248 1.44 7.66 2.82
C VAL A 248 1.48 6.26 3.46
N PRO A 249 1.42 5.16 2.68
CA PRO A 249 1.43 3.79 3.19
C PRO A 249 2.83 3.34 3.64
N TYR A 250 3.39 3.98 4.68
CA TYR A 250 4.75 3.69 5.13
C TYR A 250 4.96 2.21 5.50
N ASP A 251 5.96 1.61 4.85
CA ASP A 251 6.50 0.29 5.14
C ASP A 251 7.96 0.40 5.63
N SER A 252 8.59 -0.75 5.88
CA SER A 252 10.00 -0.81 6.28
C SER A 252 10.95 -0.13 5.28
N ASN A 253 10.67 -0.18 3.98
CA ASN A 253 11.48 0.49 2.96
C ASN A 253 11.38 2.00 3.08
N ALA A 254 10.16 2.53 3.16
CA ALA A 254 9.89 3.94 3.37
C ALA A 254 10.54 4.47 4.65
N GLY A 255 10.33 3.77 5.77
CA GLY A 255 10.93 4.14 7.05
C GLY A 255 12.45 4.22 7.00
N ARG A 256 13.09 3.23 6.37
CA ARG A 256 14.54 3.18 6.22
C ARG A 256 15.08 4.35 5.39
N VAL A 257 14.41 4.69 4.29
CA VAL A 257 14.77 5.85 3.46
C VAL A 257 14.64 7.14 4.27
N LEU A 258 13.48 7.38 4.90
CA LEU A 258 13.22 8.59 5.69
C LEU A 258 14.16 8.72 6.91
N TRP A 259 14.56 7.61 7.52
CA TRP A 259 15.53 7.62 8.60
C TRP A 259 16.92 8.01 8.10
N ARG A 260 17.42 7.29 7.09
CA ARG A 260 18.79 7.46 6.57
C ARG A 260 19.01 8.78 5.87
N THR A 261 17.99 9.35 5.22
CA THR A 261 18.11 10.69 4.64
C THR A 261 18.14 11.79 5.70
N GLY A 262 17.80 11.48 6.96
CA GLY A 262 17.70 12.45 8.05
C GLY A 262 16.32 13.11 8.16
N TYR A 263 15.36 12.77 7.28
CA TYR A 263 14.00 13.34 7.30
C TYR A 263 13.33 13.17 8.67
N LEU A 264 13.35 11.97 9.24
CA LEU A 264 12.72 11.72 10.55
C LEU A 264 13.44 12.48 11.69
N LEU A 265 14.77 12.59 11.63
CA LEU A 265 15.58 13.31 12.62
C LEU A 265 15.40 14.83 12.54
N HIS A 266 14.86 15.33 11.43
CA HIS A 266 14.46 16.73 11.33
C HIS A 266 13.29 17.05 12.26
N TRP A 267 12.37 16.10 12.48
CA TRP A 267 11.11 16.37 13.19
C TRP A 267 11.10 15.97 14.66
N ALA A 268 11.90 14.97 15.04
CA ALA A 268 12.01 14.52 16.41
C ALA A 268 13.38 13.87 16.68
N THR A 269 13.75 13.83 17.95
CA THR A 269 15.01 13.22 18.41
C THR A 269 14.93 11.69 18.49
N GLU A 270 16.08 11.02 18.42
CA GLU A 270 16.18 9.56 18.62
C GLU A 270 15.56 9.12 19.95
N LYS A 271 15.81 9.87 21.04
CA LYS A 271 15.25 9.60 22.37
C LYS A 271 13.72 9.56 22.34
N THR A 272 13.09 10.46 21.57
CA THR A 272 11.64 10.49 21.43
C THR A 272 11.13 9.33 20.58
N TYR A 273 11.84 8.95 19.51
CA TYR A 273 11.52 7.75 18.75
C TYR A 273 11.68 6.46 19.56
N GLN A 274 12.67 6.37 20.46
CA GLN A 274 12.82 5.26 21.40
C GLN A 274 11.64 5.21 22.39
N ARG A 275 11.27 6.35 22.99
CA ARG A 275 10.11 6.45 23.91
C ARG A 275 8.81 6.02 23.24
N LYS A 276 8.66 6.29 21.94
CA LYS A 276 7.50 5.89 21.14
C LYS A 276 7.64 4.48 20.52
N THR A 277 8.69 3.74 20.85
CA THR A 277 8.98 2.38 20.32
C THR A 277 9.11 2.30 18.80
N VAL A 278 9.36 3.45 18.16
CA VAL A 278 9.73 3.56 16.74
C VAL A 278 11.15 3.02 16.58
N LEU A 279 12.05 3.37 17.50
CA LEU A 279 13.36 2.74 17.62
C LEU A 279 13.35 1.71 18.75
N GLN A 280 13.85 0.52 18.46
CA GLN A 280 13.94 -0.58 19.42
C GLN A 280 15.39 -1.11 19.44
N PRO A 281 16.25 -0.56 20.30
CA PRO A 281 17.65 -0.98 20.41
C PRO A 281 17.78 -2.48 20.67
N GLY A 282 18.78 -3.12 20.04
CA GLY A 282 19.07 -4.54 20.21
C GLY A 282 18.11 -5.51 19.52
N ARG A 283 17.01 -5.02 18.92
CA ARG A 283 15.98 -5.88 18.28
C ARG A 283 16.17 -6.04 16.77
N GLY A 284 17.13 -5.36 16.18
CA GLY A 284 17.45 -5.45 14.75
C GLY A 284 18.37 -6.63 14.43
N LYS A 285 18.48 -6.97 13.14
CA LYS A 285 19.38 -8.03 12.65
C LYS A 285 20.82 -7.74 13.07
N GLY A 286 21.44 -8.67 13.80
CA GLY A 286 22.80 -8.51 14.31
C GLY A 286 22.92 -7.61 15.54
N GLY A 287 21.85 -7.43 16.32
CA GLY A 287 21.85 -6.63 17.54
C GLY A 287 21.76 -5.11 17.30
N THR A 288 21.51 -4.70 16.05
CA THR A 288 21.30 -3.29 15.68
C THR A 288 19.98 -2.76 16.24
N THR A 289 19.72 -1.46 16.07
CA THR A 289 18.41 -0.88 16.40
C THR A 289 17.37 -1.23 15.34
N TYR A 290 16.23 -1.78 15.76
CA TYR A 290 15.10 -2.04 14.87
C TYR A 290 14.23 -0.78 14.73
N LEU A 291 13.96 -0.37 13.49
CA LEU A 291 13.13 0.78 13.13
C LEU A 291 11.72 0.30 12.75
N ARG A 292 10.79 0.42 13.68
CA ARG A 292 9.36 0.13 13.49
C ARG A 292 8.62 1.41 13.07
N VAL A 293 8.81 1.82 11.81
CA VAL A 293 8.28 3.11 11.29
C VAL A 293 6.78 3.26 11.47
N THR A 294 6.00 2.17 11.43
CA THR A 294 4.53 2.24 11.61
C THR A 294 4.09 2.88 12.93
N ASN A 295 4.97 2.92 13.93
CA ASN A 295 4.70 3.53 15.23
C ASN A 295 4.79 5.07 15.22
N ILE A 296 5.15 5.70 14.11
CA ILE A 296 5.12 7.17 13.98
C ILE A 296 3.71 7.72 13.74
N ARG A 297 2.73 6.86 13.40
CA ARG A 297 1.35 7.29 13.23
C ARG A 297 0.82 7.91 14.54
N GLY A 298 0.22 9.09 14.44
CA GLY A 298 -0.21 9.85 15.61
C GLY A 298 0.92 10.50 16.42
N MET A 299 2.18 10.42 15.98
CA MET A 299 3.31 11.08 16.64
C MET A 299 3.41 12.54 16.20
N GLY A 300 3.44 13.46 17.16
CA GLY A 300 3.66 14.89 16.88
C GLY A 300 5.12 15.20 16.60
N ALA A 301 5.38 16.18 15.74
CA ALA A 301 6.71 16.77 15.59
C ALA A 301 7.10 17.55 16.85
N GLU A 302 8.38 17.46 17.23
CA GLU A 302 8.97 18.25 18.32
C GLU A 302 9.40 19.63 17.84
N ARG A 303 9.75 19.73 16.55
CA ARG A 303 10.14 20.99 15.93
C ARG A 303 8.94 21.63 15.23
N PRO A 304 8.70 22.93 15.43
CA PRO A 304 7.60 23.62 14.77
C PRO A 304 7.87 23.71 13.27
N ILE A 305 6.80 23.69 12.48
CA ILE A 305 6.83 24.13 11.08
C ILE A 305 6.55 25.64 11.02
N ASN A 306 6.97 26.28 9.93
CA ASN A 306 6.69 27.71 9.73
C ASN A 306 5.17 27.96 9.56
N ALA A 307 4.74 29.21 9.77
CA ALA A 307 3.33 29.57 9.77
C ALA A 307 2.60 29.29 8.44
N HIS A 308 3.30 29.45 7.31
CA HIS A 308 2.77 29.16 5.98
C HIS A 308 2.48 27.67 5.82
N LEU A 309 3.45 26.81 6.09
CA LEU A 309 3.29 25.35 6.03
C LEU A 309 2.26 24.85 7.04
N GLN A 310 2.14 25.50 8.20
CA GLN A 310 1.11 25.20 9.19
C GLN A 310 -0.31 25.46 8.67
N ALA A 311 -0.51 26.53 7.88
CA ALA A 311 -1.80 26.83 7.27
C ALA A 311 -2.19 25.74 6.26
N ILE A 312 -1.25 25.38 5.37
CA ILE A 312 -1.44 24.30 4.39
C ILE A 312 -1.72 22.97 5.10
N TYR A 313 -0.93 22.62 6.12
CA TYR A 313 -1.15 21.39 6.90
C TYR A 313 -2.57 21.31 7.50
N ARG A 314 -3.08 22.44 8.01
CA ARG A 314 -4.44 22.51 8.57
C ARG A 314 -5.49 22.28 7.48
N GLU A 315 -5.32 22.90 6.31
CA GLU A 315 -6.19 22.69 5.14
C GLU A 315 -6.19 21.22 4.71
N ILE A 316 -5.01 20.59 4.56
CA ILE A 316 -4.90 19.15 4.25
C ILE A 316 -5.70 18.31 5.25
N CYS A 317 -5.55 18.57 6.55
CA CYS A 317 -6.23 17.78 7.57
C CYS A 317 -7.76 17.94 7.55
N LEU A 318 -8.27 19.12 7.18
CA LEU A 318 -9.68 19.47 7.18
C LEU A 318 -10.38 19.12 5.86
N GLU A 319 -9.74 19.38 4.73
CA GLU A 319 -10.37 19.31 3.41
C GLU A 319 -9.98 18.07 2.63
N HIS A 320 -8.73 17.61 2.72
CA HIS A 320 -8.26 16.46 1.95
C HIS A 320 -8.39 15.15 2.72
N LEU A 321 -7.81 15.09 3.92
CA LEU A 321 -7.82 13.87 4.73
C LEU A 321 -9.10 13.74 5.56
N LYS A 322 -9.85 14.84 5.79
CA LYS A 322 -11.04 14.90 6.67
C LYS A 322 -10.80 14.19 8.03
N THR A 323 -9.58 14.29 8.56
CA THR A 323 -9.17 13.62 9.82
C THR A 323 -9.54 14.44 11.06
N HIS A 324 -9.88 15.72 10.86
CA HIS A 324 -10.20 16.64 11.93
C HIS A 324 -11.46 17.44 11.58
N ARG A 325 -12.25 17.79 12.60
CA ARG A 325 -13.38 18.73 12.46
C ARG A 325 -12.99 20.19 12.68
N LYS A 326 -11.82 20.43 13.27
CA LYS A 326 -11.28 21.76 13.60
C LYS A 326 -9.79 21.78 13.28
N ALA A 327 -9.24 22.95 12.96
CA ALA A 327 -7.84 23.11 12.59
C ALA A 327 -6.92 22.51 13.68
N PRO A 328 -6.10 21.50 13.35
CA PRO A 328 -5.20 20.90 14.33
C PRO A 328 -4.10 21.88 14.75
N GLN A 329 -3.79 21.86 16.05
CA GLN A 329 -2.62 22.56 16.61
C GLN A 329 -1.37 21.69 16.57
N LYS A 330 -1.55 20.38 16.72
CA LYS A 330 -0.47 19.40 16.66
C LYS A 330 -0.23 18.97 15.21
N VAL A 331 1.03 19.04 14.79
CA VAL A 331 1.49 18.56 13.49
C VAL A 331 2.01 17.14 13.64
N GLU A 332 1.46 16.21 12.88
CA GLU A 332 1.85 14.80 12.93
C GLU A 332 2.89 14.48 11.86
N ILE A 333 3.97 13.82 12.27
CA ILE A 333 5.12 13.51 11.39
C ILE A 333 4.68 12.72 10.15
N GLN A 334 3.68 11.84 10.32
CA GLN A 334 3.06 11.04 9.26
C GLN A 334 2.40 11.86 8.14
N ARG A 335 2.13 13.15 8.34
CA ARG A 335 1.36 14.01 7.43
C ARG A 335 2.11 15.28 7.00
N ILE A 336 3.30 15.53 7.53
CA ILE A 336 4.05 16.76 7.22
C ILE A 336 4.38 16.87 5.73
N GLN A 337 4.76 15.76 5.10
CA GLN A 337 5.08 15.72 3.68
C GLN A 337 3.89 16.15 2.80
N HIS A 338 2.64 15.95 3.23
CA HIS A 338 1.48 16.40 2.47
C HIS A 338 1.47 17.91 2.27
N ALA A 339 1.91 18.67 3.27
CA ALA A 339 1.96 20.13 3.16
C ALA A 339 3.01 20.56 2.12
N TYR A 340 4.19 19.91 2.10
CA TYR A 340 5.20 20.17 1.08
C TYR A 340 4.77 19.74 -0.33
N LEU A 341 4.03 18.63 -0.44
CA LEU A 341 3.50 18.12 -1.71
C LEU A 341 2.39 19.02 -2.26
N ALA A 342 1.57 19.62 -1.40
CA ALA A 342 0.50 20.54 -1.80
C ALA A 342 1.03 21.76 -2.57
N GLU A 343 2.25 22.19 -2.28
CA GLU A 343 2.96 23.29 -2.97
C GLU A 343 3.68 22.84 -4.25
N SER A 344 3.39 21.64 -4.75
CA SER A 344 4.02 21.04 -5.92
C SER A 344 2.99 20.36 -6.83
N ASP A 345 3.45 19.89 -8.00
CA ASP A 345 2.64 19.08 -8.90
C ASP A 345 2.60 17.59 -8.52
N PHE A 346 3.37 17.19 -7.50
CA PHE A 346 3.43 15.81 -7.04
C PHE A 346 2.27 15.42 -6.12
N SER A 347 1.97 14.13 -6.12
CA SER A 347 0.98 13.48 -5.26
C SER A 347 1.61 12.73 -4.10
N VAL A 348 0.77 12.30 -3.16
CA VAL A 348 1.16 11.34 -2.12
C VAL A 348 1.61 10.00 -2.73
N ALA A 349 1.03 9.60 -3.87
CA ALA A 349 1.45 8.39 -4.59
C ALA A 349 2.88 8.50 -5.11
N ASP A 350 3.24 9.64 -5.71
CA ASP A 350 4.58 9.88 -6.24
C ASP A 350 5.62 9.83 -5.11
N PHE A 351 5.32 10.46 -3.98
CA PHE A 351 6.21 10.40 -2.82
C PHE A 351 6.39 8.96 -2.30
N ASP A 352 5.30 8.21 -2.17
CA ASP A 352 5.35 6.79 -1.76
C ASP A 352 6.16 5.94 -2.75
N ASP A 353 5.89 6.07 -4.06
CA ASP A 353 6.60 5.33 -5.10
C ASP A 353 8.09 5.62 -5.08
N GLY A 354 8.47 6.88 -4.81
CA GLY A 354 9.87 7.28 -4.65
C GLY A 354 10.53 6.59 -3.47
N LEU A 355 9.86 6.53 -2.33
CA LEU A 355 10.33 5.83 -1.14
C LEU A 355 10.51 4.33 -1.39
N ILE A 356 9.53 3.69 -2.05
CA ILE A 356 9.59 2.26 -2.38
C ILE A 356 10.70 1.98 -3.38
N TYR A 357 10.82 2.76 -4.45
CA TYR A 357 11.85 2.58 -5.47
C TYR A 357 13.25 2.75 -4.86
N VAL A 358 13.47 3.82 -4.09
CA VAL A 358 14.76 4.06 -3.43
C VAL A 358 15.07 2.95 -2.42
N GLY A 359 14.09 2.57 -1.60
CA GLY A 359 14.25 1.57 -0.54
C GLY A 359 14.56 0.18 -1.07
N THR A 360 13.99 -0.21 -2.21
CA THR A 360 14.16 -1.55 -2.78
C THR A 360 15.35 -1.67 -3.74
N ARG A 361 15.81 -0.57 -4.35
CA ARG A 361 16.90 -0.59 -5.36
C ARG A 361 18.24 -0.08 -4.86
N PHE A 362 18.25 0.81 -3.87
CA PHE A 362 19.46 1.53 -3.45
C PHE A 362 19.68 1.45 -1.95
N CYS A 363 18.70 1.89 -1.16
CA CYS A 363 18.78 1.97 0.28
C CYS A 363 18.42 0.61 0.92
N LEU A 364 19.24 -0.41 0.68
CA LEU A 364 19.00 -1.79 1.09
C LEU A 364 19.12 -1.99 2.62
N ASN A 365 18.45 -3.01 3.17
CA ASN A 365 18.39 -3.29 4.62
C ASN A 365 19.66 -3.98 5.19
N HIS A 366 20.82 -3.45 4.86
CA HIS A 366 22.12 -3.87 5.38
C HIS A 366 23.08 -2.66 5.47
N ALA A 367 24.31 -2.93 5.92
CA ALA A 367 25.33 -1.90 6.15
C ALA A 367 25.94 -1.31 4.86
N GLN A 368 25.82 -2.02 3.73
CA GLN A 368 26.41 -1.63 2.44
C GLN A 368 25.37 -1.29 1.34
N PRO A 369 24.44 -0.34 1.54
CA PRO A 369 23.51 0.07 0.49
C PRO A 369 24.25 0.68 -0.72
N ARG A 370 23.58 0.76 -1.88
CA ARG A 370 24.14 1.32 -3.12
C ARG A 370 24.12 2.85 -3.13
N CYS A 371 24.77 3.48 -2.13
CA CYS A 371 24.70 4.92 -1.93
C CYS A 371 25.29 5.76 -3.06
N GLU A 372 26.42 5.33 -3.65
CA GLU A 372 27.14 6.09 -4.68
C GLU A 372 26.28 6.38 -5.93
N VAL A 373 25.37 5.47 -6.25
CA VAL A 373 24.46 5.55 -7.40
C VAL A 373 23.02 5.88 -6.99
N CYS A 374 22.77 6.18 -5.71
CA CYS A 374 21.45 6.51 -5.21
C CYS A 374 21.01 7.91 -5.71
N PRO A 375 19.76 8.08 -6.22
CA PRO A 375 19.29 9.38 -6.70
C PRO A 375 19.17 10.45 -5.58
N LEU A 376 19.24 10.04 -4.31
CA LEU A 376 19.20 10.91 -3.14
C LEU A 376 20.58 11.15 -2.50
N ARG A 377 21.69 10.66 -3.12
CA ARG A 377 23.01 10.62 -2.46
C ARG A 377 23.46 11.98 -1.91
N ASN A 378 23.29 13.05 -2.68
CA ASN A 378 23.75 14.40 -2.31
C ASN A 378 22.93 15.03 -1.16
N MET A 379 21.80 14.41 -0.80
CA MET A 379 20.86 14.92 0.22
C MET A 379 20.75 13.99 1.43
N CYS A 380 21.41 12.83 1.38
CA CYS A 380 21.29 11.79 2.38
C CYS A 380 22.25 12.04 3.55
N ALA A 381 21.71 12.44 4.71
CA ALA A 381 22.50 12.63 5.92
C ALA A 381 23.33 11.37 6.27
N GLY A 382 22.75 10.18 6.10
CA GLY A 382 23.41 8.91 6.37
C GLY A 382 24.63 8.63 5.50
N TYR A 383 24.68 9.19 4.30
CA TYR A 383 25.81 9.02 3.38
C TYR A 383 26.86 10.13 3.51
N ASN A 384 26.40 11.38 3.68
CA ASN A 384 27.31 12.55 3.65
C ASN A 384 27.84 12.96 5.03
N ASP A 385 27.03 12.80 6.07
CA ASP A 385 27.30 13.44 7.38
C ASP A 385 27.40 12.43 8.54
N ASN A 386 26.58 11.37 8.55
CA ASN A 386 26.50 10.41 9.66
C ASN A 386 26.22 8.97 9.20
N THR A 387 27.27 8.20 8.96
CA THR A 387 27.20 6.79 8.55
C THR A 387 26.52 5.87 9.57
N SER A 388 26.40 6.26 10.85
CA SER A 388 25.71 5.44 11.86
C SER A 388 24.24 5.20 11.51
N LEU A 389 23.59 6.15 10.82
CA LEU A 389 22.20 6.02 10.35
C LEU A 389 22.03 4.84 9.38
N ILE A 390 23.11 4.44 8.70
CA ILE A 390 23.14 3.29 7.80
C ILE A 390 23.55 2.02 8.54
N THR A 391 24.63 2.07 9.33
CA THR A 391 25.26 0.87 9.90
C THR A 391 24.53 0.33 11.12
N GLU A 392 23.90 1.18 11.94
CA GLU A 392 23.33 0.83 13.25
C GLU A 392 21.81 0.59 13.25
N TYR A 393 21.12 0.81 12.14
CA TYR A 393 19.66 0.74 12.05
C TYR A 393 19.19 -0.28 10.99
N ARG A 394 18.22 -1.12 11.35
CA ARG A 394 17.58 -2.11 10.46
C ARG A 394 16.07 -2.03 10.58
N THR A 395 15.37 -2.43 9.54
CA THR A 395 13.90 -2.49 9.49
C THR A 395 13.37 -3.89 9.31
#